data_AF-A0A1I0MKA1-F1
#
_entry.id   AF-A0A1I0MKA1-F1
#
_cell.length_a   1.000
_cell.length_b   1.000
_cell.length_c   1.000
_cell.angle_alpha   90.00
_cell.angle_beta   90.00
_cell.angle_gamma   90.00
#
_symmetry.space_group_name_H-M   'P 1'
#
loop_
_entity.id
_entity.type
_entity.pdbx_description
1 polymer ?
#
loop_
_entity_poly.entity_id
_entity_poly.type
_entity_poly.pdbx_seq_one_letter_code
_entity_poly.pdbx_strand_id
1 'polypeptide(L)'
;MKPIRTCAAFLVTGLVVAACDSPSPQFMSADTSVKKATVDGSTFSVHRRENWVEVYRTSFEALPRIPVILARAKTAIEQATGCKVVEGSLSGDQAIQRAEIDCG
;
A
#
# COMPACT_ATOMS: atom_id res chain seq x y z
N MET A 1 36.10 39.20 5.63
CA MET A 1 34.67 39.57 5.53
C MET A 1 33.94 38.47 4.77
N LYS A 2 32.87 37.91 5.35
CA LYS A 2 31.94 36.89 4.80
C LYS A 2 31.16 37.47 3.60
N PRO A 3 30.54 36.69 2.67
CA PRO A 3 29.41 35.80 3.03
C PRO A 3 29.29 34.45 2.26
N ILE A 4 28.91 33.35 2.96
CA ILE A 4 27.55 32.73 3.03
C ILE A 4 27.36 31.71 1.90
N ARG A 5 27.47 30.39 2.14
CA ARG A 5 26.47 29.52 2.80
C ARG A 5 25.07 29.55 2.14
N THR A 6 24.93 29.22 0.84
CA THR A 6 23.58 29.11 0.25
C THR A 6 23.34 27.97 -0.75
N CYS A 7 24.34 27.20 -1.19
CA CYS A 7 24.09 26.13 -2.17
C CYS A 7 23.73 24.77 -1.54
N ALA A 8 24.16 24.48 -0.31
CA ALA A 8 24.00 23.16 0.29
C ALA A 8 22.61 22.90 0.90
N ALA A 9 21.81 23.95 1.14
CA ALA A 9 20.54 23.82 1.88
C ALA A 9 19.35 23.36 1.00
N PHE A 10 19.43 23.49 -0.33
CA PHE A 10 18.30 23.20 -1.22
C PHE A 10 18.24 21.73 -1.68
N LEU A 11 19.34 20.98 -1.53
CA LEU A 11 19.45 19.62 -2.06
C LEU A 11 19.05 18.53 -1.03
N VAL A 12 18.87 18.90 0.23
CA VAL A 12 18.52 17.95 1.32
C VAL A 12 16.99 17.78 1.45
N THR A 13 16.18 18.73 0.96
CA THR A 13 14.72 18.73 1.14
C THR A 13 13.98 17.70 0.26
N GLY A 14 14.61 17.18 -0.80
CA GLY A 14 13.95 16.29 -1.77
C GLY A 14 14.03 14.79 -1.48
N LEU A 15 14.79 14.35 -0.47
CA LEU A 15 15.21 12.93 -0.38
C LEU A 15 14.25 11.97 0.37
N VAL A 16 13.09 12.42 0.87
CA VAL A 16 12.22 11.57 1.71
C VAL A 16 10.72 11.65 1.34
N VAL A 17 10.38 11.57 0.04
CA VAL A 17 8.97 11.47 -0.40
C VAL A 17 8.60 10.03 -0.78
N ALA A 18 9.10 9.04 -0.03
CA ALA A 18 8.70 7.63 -0.18
C ALA A 18 7.51 7.24 0.73
N ALA A 19 6.71 8.22 1.18
CA ALA A 19 5.74 8.05 2.28
C ALA A 19 4.29 7.72 1.85
N CYS A 20 4.05 7.25 0.62
CA CYS A 20 2.69 6.86 0.19
C CYS A 20 2.26 5.46 0.70
N ASP A 21 3.02 4.86 1.61
CA ASP A 21 2.80 3.52 2.15
C ASP A 21 3.01 3.55 3.67
N SER A 22 2.03 4.09 4.40
CA SER A 22 2.05 4.28 5.84
C SER A 22 1.15 3.27 6.55
N PRO A 23 1.66 2.06 6.88
CA PRO A 23 0.85 1.00 7.50
C PRO A 23 0.20 1.42 8.81
N SER A 24 -1.00 0.92 9.11
CA SER A 24 -1.60 1.07 10.44
C SER A 24 -0.70 0.39 11.49
N PRO A 25 -0.73 0.83 12.77
CA PRO A 25 0.20 0.33 13.80
C PRO A 25 0.30 -1.19 13.93
N GLN A 26 -0.81 -1.91 13.71
CA GLN A 26 -0.87 -3.37 13.78
C GLN A 26 -0.08 -4.09 12.68
N PHE A 27 0.27 -3.40 11.59
CA PHE A 27 1.11 -3.86 10.47
C PHE A 27 2.54 -3.30 10.54
N MET A 28 2.92 -2.62 11.64
CA MET A 28 4.29 -2.18 11.87
C MET A 28 5.14 -3.22 12.64
N SER A 29 4.62 -4.45 12.82
CA SER A 29 5.36 -5.55 13.45
C SER A 29 6.39 -6.17 12.51
N ALA A 30 7.46 -6.75 13.07
CA ALA A 30 8.49 -7.49 12.33
C ALA A 30 7.93 -8.70 11.56
N ASP A 31 6.81 -9.27 12.02
CA ASP A 31 6.15 -10.40 11.38
C ASP A 31 5.30 -10.00 10.15
N THR A 32 5.22 -8.70 9.85
CA THR A 32 4.49 -8.20 8.69
C THR A 32 5.30 -8.43 7.43
N SER A 33 4.72 -9.16 6.47
CA SER A 33 5.29 -9.30 5.13
C SER A 33 4.67 -8.27 4.20
N VAL A 34 5.50 -7.60 3.39
CA VAL A 34 5.05 -6.58 2.43
C VAL A 34 5.41 -7.02 1.02
N LYS A 35 4.43 -7.04 0.13
CA LYS A 35 4.61 -7.36 -1.29
C LYS A 35 3.86 -6.40 -2.18
N LYS A 36 4.45 -6.06 -3.32
CA LYS A 36 3.81 -5.23 -4.33
C LYS A 36 3.13 -6.09 -5.39
N ALA A 37 1.95 -5.65 -5.83
CA ALA A 37 1.26 -6.23 -6.97
C ALA A 37 0.62 -5.11 -7.80
N THR A 38 0.63 -5.27 -9.12
CA THR A 38 -0.01 -4.32 -10.05
C THR A 38 -1.09 -5.03 -10.82
N VAL A 39 -2.30 -4.50 -10.78
CA VAL A 39 -3.49 -5.05 -11.44
C VAL A 39 -4.16 -3.93 -12.22
N ASP A 40 -4.31 -4.09 -13.53
CA ASP A 40 -4.97 -3.13 -14.41
C ASP A 40 -4.51 -1.67 -14.26
N GLY A 41 -3.20 -1.49 -14.05
CA GLY A 41 -2.57 -0.17 -13.86
C GLY A 41 -2.63 0.38 -12.42
N SER A 42 -3.36 -0.26 -11.52
CA SER A 42 -3.34 0.04 -10.08
C SER A 42 -2.20 -0.72 -9.39
N THR A 43 -1.29 -0.01 -8.71
CA THR A 43 -0.21 -0.64 -7.93
C THR A 43 -0.56 -0.63 -6.46
N PHE A 44 -0.48 -1.79 -5.82
CA PHE A 44 -0.83 -2.02 -4.43
C PHE A 44 0.39 -2.48 -3.64
N SER A 45 0.56 -1.95 -2.43
CA SER A 45 1.43 -2.50 -1.40
C SER A 45 0.57 -3.32 -0.45
N VAL A 46 0.77 -4.64 -0.43
CA VAL A 46 0.00 -5.60 0.37
C VAL A 46 0.80 -5.94 1.61
N HIS A 47 0.35 -5.44 2.75
CA HIS A 47 0.88 -5.77 4.07
C HIS A 47 0.08 -6.92 4.63
N ARG A 48 0.73 -8.05 4.84
CA ARG A 48 0.11 -9.26 5.42
C ARG A 48 0.67 -9.48 6.81
N ARG A 49 -0.24 -9.72 7.74
CA ARG A 49 0.06 -10.22 9.08
C ARG A 49 -0.95 -11.32 9.43
N GLU A 50 -0.46 -12.51 9.73
CA GLU A 50 -1.30 -13.69 10.05
C GLU A 50 -2.32 -13.96 8.91
N ASN A 51 -3.63 -13.96 9.23
CA ASN A 51 -4.76 -14.10 8.31
C ASN A 51 -5.38 -12.76 7.89
N TRP A 52 -4.73 -11.63 8.18
CA TRP A 52 -5.23 -10.29 7.83
C TRP A 52 -4.28 -9.57 6.86
N VAL A 53 -4.89 -8.75 6.00
CA VAL A 53 -4.16 -7.86 5.11
C VAL A 53 -4.66 -6.42 5.19
N GLU A 54 -3.73 -5.49 5.04
CA GLU A 54 -3.99 -4.08 4.76
C GLU A 54 -3.22 -3.69 3.51
N VAL A 55 -3.91 -3.02 2.59
CA VAL A 55 -3.47 -2.82 1.22
C VAL A 55 -3.53 -1.34 0.90
N TYR A 56 -2.44 -0.82 0.33
CA TYR A 56 -2.29 0.58 -0.02
C TYR A 56 -2.15 0.73 -1.52
N ARG A 57 -3.06 1.47 -2.16
CA ARG A 57 -2.90 1.84 -3.57
C ARG A 57 -1.87 2.97 -3.67
N THR A 58 -0.73 2.67 -4.26
CA THR A 58 0.44 3.57 -4.37
C THR A 58 0.58 4.19 -5.77
N SER A 59 -0.21 3.75 -6.76
CA SER A 59 -0.29 4.42 -8.06
C SER A 59 -1.22 5.65 -8.00
N PHE A 60 -0.96 6.63 -8.87
CA PHE A 60 -1.88 7.73 -9.09
C PHE A 60 -2.96 7.32 -10.10
N GLU A 61 -4.23 7.56 -9.76
CA GLU A 61 -5.38 7.41 -10.66
C GLU A 61 -6.40 8.51 -10.33
N ALA A 62 -6.98 9.13 -11.35
CA ALA A 62 -7.96 10.20 -11.16
C ALA A 62 -9.34 9.62 -10.84
N LEU A 63 -9.84 9.92 -9.64
CA LEU A 63 -11.21 9.62 -9.18
C LEU A 63 -11.71 8.19 -9.47
N PRO A 64 -10.96 7.14 -9.08
CA PRO A 64 -11.38 5.78 -9.37
C PRO A 64 -12.63 5.39 -8.57
N ARG A 65 -13.48 4.54 -9.15
CA ARG A 65 -14.69 4.03 -8.47
C ARG A 65 -14.30 2.96 -7.47
N ILE A 66 -14.82 3.06 -6.24
CA ILE A 66 -14.51 2.12 -5.14
C ILE A 66 -14.69 0.64 -5.55
N PRO A 67 -15.81 0.21 -6.16
CA PRO A 67 -15.98 -1.21 -6.52
C PRO A 67 -14.91 -1.74 -7.49
N VAL A 68 -14.41 -0.88 -8.38
CA VAL A 68 -13.33 -1.24 -9.32
C VAL A 68 -12.02 -1.43 -8.56
N ILE A 69 -11.70 -0.53 -7.63
CA ILE A 69 -10.49 -0.65 -6.81
C ILE A 69 -10.56 -1.86 -5.89
N LEU A 70 -11.72 -2.14 -5.26
CA LEU A 70 -11.89 -3.33 -4.44
C LEU A 70 -11.70 -4.61 -5.27
N ALA A 71 -12.24 -4.69 -6.48
CA ALA A 71 -12.02 -5.85 -7.35
C ALA A 71 -10.53 -6.06 -7.68
N ARG A 72 -9.82 -4.99 -8.03
CA ARG A 72 -8.37 -5.03 -8.30
C ARG A 72 -7.56 -5.36 -7.04
N ALA A 73 -7.94 -4.82 -5.89
CA ALA A 73 -7.32 -5.11 -4.60
C ALA A 73 -7.48 -6.58 -4.22
N LYS A 74 -8.66 -7.19 -4.45
CA LYS A 74 -8.87 -8.64 -4.26
C LYS A 74 -7.83 -9.43 -5.06
N THR A 75 -7.71 -9.15 -6.36
CA THR A 75 -6.74 -9.81 -7.23
C THR A 75 -5.30 -9.59 -6.75
N ALA A 76 -4.95 -8.37 -6.36
CA ALA A 76 -3.62 -8.04 -5.85
C ALA A 76 -3.28 -8.79 -4.55
N ILE A 77 -4.23 -8.89 -3.62
CA ILE A 77 -4.09 -9.66 -2.37
C ILE A 77 -3.83 -11.13 -2.68
N GLU A 78 -4.65 -11.74 -3.53
CA GLU A 78 -4.51 -13.17 -3.86
C GLU A 78 -3.17 -13.45 -4.56
N GLN A 79 -2.74 -12.58 -5.47
CA GLN A 79 -1.43 -12.69 -6.13
C GLN A 79 -0.25 -12.52 -5.17
N ALA A 80 -0.31 -11.54 -4.27
CA ALA A 80 0.78 -11.25 -3.34
C ALA A 80 0.93 -12.33 -2.26
N THR A 81 -0.19 -12.77 -1.71
CA THR A 81 -0.23 -13.69 -0.56
C THR A 81 -0.22 -15.16 -0.97
N GLY A 82 -0.74 -15.49 -2.17
CA GLY A 82 -1.04 -16.86 -2.58
C GLY A 82 -2.28 -17.45 -1.90
N CYS A 83 -2.98 -16.68 -1.06
CA CYS A 83 -4.14 -17.09 -0.30
C CYS A 83 -5.42 -16.51 -0.89
N LYS A 84 -6.59 -17.04 -0.51
CA LYS A 84 -7.89 -16.55 -0.96
C LYS A 84 -8.44 -15.48 -0.04
N VAL A 85 -9.08 -14.47 -0.59
CA VAL A 85 -9.80 -13.47 0.21
C VAL A 85 -11.09 -14.10 0.73
N VAL A 86 -11.33 -14.02 2.04
CA VAL A 86 -12.57 -14.52 2.66
C VAL A 86 -13.75 -13.71 2.13
N GLU A 87 -14.79 -14.41 1.66
CA GLU A 87 -15.96 -13.79 1.05
C GLU A 87 -16.63 -12.80 2.02
N GLY A 88 -16.91 -11.59 1.54
CA GLY A 88 -17.53 -10.52 2.35
C GLY A 88 -16.58 -9.78 3.31
N SER A 89 -15.32 -10.21 3.47
CA SER A 89 -14.36 -9.53 4.36
C SER A 89 -13.72 -8.28 3.75
N LEU A 90 -13.64 -8.24 2.41
CA LEU A 90 -12.97 -7.16 1.69
C LEU A 90 -13.75 -5.85 1.78
N SER A 91 -13.11 -4.83 2.34
CA SER A 91 -13.69 -3.50 2.53
C SER A 91 -12.62 -2.41 2.45
N GLY A 92 -13.05 -1.15 2.40
CA GLY A 92 -12.16 0.02 2.37
C GLY A 92 -12.62 1.08 1.39
N ASP A 93 -11.67 1.93 0.98
CA ASP A 93 -11.86 3.05 0.07
C ASP A 93 -10.95 2.94 -1.16
N GLN A 94 -10.73 4.04 -1.89
CA GLN A 94 -9.89 4.07 -3.09
C GLN A 94 -8.38 3.97 -2.79
N ALA A 95 -7.95 4.26 -1.58
CA ALA A 95 -6.55 4.31 -1.18
C ALA A 95 -6.16 3.12 -0.30
N ILE A 96 -7.01 2.76 0.66
CA ILE A 96 -6.73 1.70 1.65
C ILE A 96 -7.83 0.64 1.61
N GLN A 97 -7.43 -0.62 1.50
CA GLN A 97 -8.33 -1.79 1.54
C GLN A 97 -7.86 -2.78 2.58
N ARG A 98 -8.79 -3.54 3.16
CA ARG A 98 -8.51 -4.57 4.16
C ARG A 98 -9.34 -5.80 3.88
N ALA A 99 -8.79 -6.96 4.21
CA ALA A 99 -9.51 -8.22 4.10
C ALA A 99 -8.92 -9.26 5.06
N GLU A 100 -9.72 -10.29 5.32
CA GLU A 100 -9.24 -11.56 5.84
C GLU A 100 -8.85 -12.46 4.66
N ILE A 101 -7.81 -13.29 4.87
CA ILE A 101 -7.33 -14.27 3.90
C ILE A 101 -7.34 -15.68 4.49
N ASP A 102 -7.65 -16.65 3.65
CA ASP A 102 -7.60 -18.08 3.92
C ASP A 102 -6.54 -18.73 3.04
N CYS A 103 -5.57 -19.40 3.68
CA CYS A 103 -4.43 -20.03 3.02
C CYS A 103 -4.56 -21.57 2.93
N GLY A 104 -5.71 -22.14 3.31
CA GLY A 104 -5.96 -23.59 3.38
C GLY A 104 -5.98 -24.15 4.79
#